data_AF-A0A7X5TJ23-F1
#
_entry.id   AF-A0A7X5TJ23-F1
#
_cell.length_a   1.000
_cell.length_b   1.000
_cell.length_c   1.000
_cell.angle_alpha   90.00
_cell.angle_beta   90.00
_cell.angle_gamma   90.00
#
_symmetry.space_group_name_H-M   'P 1'
#
loop_
_entity.id
_entity.type
_entity.pdbx_description
1 polymer ?
#
loop_
_entity_poly.entity_id
_entity_poly.type
_entity_poly.pdbx_seq_one_letter_code
_entity_poly.pdbx_strand_id
1 'polypeptide(L)'
;MKISKSTVNFSKQRGIEIREGAYEISVSRIVNDLLYVQMFSMIRNRETLICCSNLPLPQKLKDEFRVIKSEQQLKEMILLLEKEIAYGYI
;
A
#
# COMPACT_ATOMS: atom_id res chain seq x y z
N MET A 1 12.39 5.68 -1.00
CA MET A 1 11.88 5.98 0.36
C MET A 1 12.10 4.79 1.29
N LYS A 2 12.57 4.98 2.54
CA LYS A 2 12.41 3.97 3.60
C LYS A 2 11.05 4.18 4.28
N ILE A 3 10.28 3.12 4.51
CA ILE A 3 9.02 3.20 5.23
C ILE A 3 9.32 3.09 6.72
N SER A 4 8.86 4.07 7.49
CA SER A 4 9.02 4.12 8.92
C SER A 4 8.15 3.06 9.60
N LYS A 5 8.62 2.58 10.76
CA LYS A 5 7.83 1.68 11.62
C LYS A 5 6.45 2.26 11.96
N SER A 6 6.34 3.59 12.04
CA SER A 6 5.06 4.27 12.31
C SER A 6 4.05 4.04 11.18
N THR A 7 4.49 4.10 9.92
CA THR A 7 3.63 3.87 8.75
C THR A 7 3.24 2.40 8.62
N VAL A 8 4.15 1.48 8.93
CA VAL A 8 3.85 0.03 8.97
C VAL A 8 2.81 -0.30 10.04
N ASN A 9 2.94 0.26 11.24
CA ASN A 9 1.95 0.07 12.31
C ASN A 9 0.59 0.69 11.95
N PHE A 10 0.62 1.89 11.36
CA PHE A 10 -0.57 2.58 10.88
C PHE A 10 -1.35 1.76 9.85
N SER A 11 -0.65 1.12 8.90
CA SER A 11 -1.28 0.25 7.91
C SER A 11 -1.87 -1.00 8.56
N LYS A 12 -1.13 -1.63 9.47
CA LYS A 12 -1.55 -2.89 10.11
C LYS A 12 -2.84 -2.73 10.91
N GLN A 13 -3.02 -1.60 11.60
CA GLN A 13 -4.25 -1.25 12.32
C GLN A 13 -5.48 -1.11 11.39
N ARG A 14 -5.28 -0.99 10.07
CA ARG A 14 -6.32 -0.83 9.04
C ARG A 14 -6.50 -2.09 8.19
N GLY A 15 -6.00 -3.23 8.67
CA GLY A 15 -6.08 -4.48 7.92
C GLY A 15 -5.19 -4.50 6.67
N ILE A 16 -4.14 -3.68 6.60
CA ILE A 16 -3.20 -3.64 5.48
C ILE A 16 -1.78 -3.91 6.00
N GLU A 17 -1.14 -4.95 5.47
CA GLU A 17 0.25 -5.25 5.76
C GLU A 17 1.18 -4.71 4.67
N ILE A 18 2.26 -4.07 5.09
CA ILE A 18 3.35 -3.61 4.24
C ILE A 18 4.61 -4.36 4.67
N ARG A 19 5.19 -5.13 3.75
CA ARG A 19 6.50 -5.77 3.97
C ARG A 19 7.53 -5.18 3.03
N GLU A 20 8.66 -4.77 3.59
CA GLU A 20 9.82 -4.37 2.81
C GLU A 20 10.72 -5.58 2.53
N GLY A 21 10.83 -5.98 1.26
CA GLY A 21 11.86 -6.88 0.77
C GLY A 21 13.12 -6.13 0.32
N ALA A 22 14.07 -6.85 -0.26
CA ALA A 22 15.34 -6.27 -0.73
C ALA A 22 15.15 -5.26 -1.88
N TYR A 23 14.20 -5.54 -2.78
CA TYR A 23 13.96 -4.75 -4.00
C TYR A 23 12.52 -4.29 -4.17
N GLU A 24 11.60 -4.89 -3.42
CA GLU A 24 10.16 -4.65 -3.54
C GLU A 24 9.52 -4.43 -2.18
N ILE A 25 8.36 -3.78 -2.21
CA ILE A 25 7.50 -3.56 -1.07
C ILE A 25 6.16 -4.17 -1.42
N SER A 26 5.78 -5.23 -0.71
CA SER A 26 4.50 -5.90 -0.91
C SER A 26 3.44 -5.27 -0.01
N VAL A 27 2.29 -4.92 -0.60
CA VAL A 27 1.11 -4.45 0.13
C VAL A 27 0.04 -5.53 0.04
N SER A 28 -0.43 -5.98 1.20
CA SER A 28 -1.40 -7.08 1.32
C SER A 28 -2.55 -6.70 2.25
N ARG A 29 -3.75 -7.19 1.94
CA ARG A 29 -4.89 -7.15 2.85
C ARG A 29 -4.76 -8.26 3.89
N ILE A 30 -5.04 -7.95 5.14
CA ILE A 30 -5.16 -8.91 6.24
C ILE A 30 -6.60 -9.40 6.26
N VAL A 31 -6.81 -10.71 6.11
CA VAL A 31 -8.16 -11.31 6.08
C VAL A 31 -8.52 -11.94 7.41
N ASN A 32 -7.61 -12.66 8.07
CA ASN A 32 -7.87 -13.38 9.33
C ASN A 32 -6.60 -13.49 10.21
N ASP A 33 -5.88 -12.38 10.43
CA ASP A 33 -4.60 -12.23 11.17
C ASP A 33 -3.42 -13.13 10.73
N LEU A 34 -3.67 -14.14 9.90
CA LEU A 34 -2.74 -15.16 9.43
C LEU A 34 -2.78 -15.28 7.90
N LEU A 35 -3.88 -14.86 7.28
CA LEU A 35 -4.06 -14.87 5.83
C LEU A 35 -3.87 -13.47 5.27
N TYR A 36 -2.90 -13.36 4.36
CA TYR A 36 -2.57 -12.14 3.66
C TYR A 36 -2.85 -12.32 2.17
N VAL A 37 -3.70 -11.45 1.62
CA VAL A 37 -3.99 -11.42 0.18
C VAL A 37 -3.21 -10.27 -0.42
N GLN A 38 -2.23 -10.58 -1.26
CA GLN A 38 -1.42 -9.56 -1.93
C GLN A 38 -2.30 -8.69 -2.81
N MET A 39 -2.27 -7.38 -2.58
CA MET A 39 -3.02 -6.40 -3.36
C MET A 39 -2.18 -5.85 -4.50
N PHE A 40 -0.95 -5.43 -4.20
CA PHE A 40 -0.01 -4.91 -5.18
C PHE A 40 1.42 -4.91 -4.63
N SER A 41 2.38 -4.63 -5.51
CA SER A 41 3.77 -4.38 -5.12
C SER A 41 4.25 -3.02 -5.61
N MET A 42 5.24 -2.50 -4.89
CA MET A 42 5.95 -1.28 -5.26
C MET A 42 7.44 -1.56 -5.30
N ILE A 43 8.16 -0.90 -6.20
CA ILE A 43 9.63 -0.88 -6.20
C ILE A 43 10.14 0.42 -5.58
N ARG A 44 11.24 0.32 -4.86
CA ARG A 44 11.93 1.50 -4.33
C ARG A 44 12.79 2.11 -5.43
N ASN A 45 12.55 3.39 -5.75
CA ASN A 45 13.41 4.15 -6.66
C ASN A 45 13.97 5.38 -5.95
N ARG A 46 15.24 5.30 -5.50
CA ARG A 46 15.91 6.34 -4.71
C ARG A 46 15.03 6.79 -3.53
N GLU A 47 14.37 7.93 -3.68
CA GLU A 47 13.53 8.56 -2.66
C GLU A 47 12.05 8.28 -2.81
N THR A 48 11.58 7.66 -3.90
CA THR A 48 10.17 7.35 -4.14
C THR A 48 9.88 5.86 -4.06
N LEU A 49 8.58 5.52 -4.03
CA LEU A 49 8.07 4.18 -4.34
C LEU A 49 7.25 4.25 -5.62
N ILE A 50 7.41 3.26 -6.49
CA ILE A 50 6.70 3.18 -7.76
C ILE A 50 5.80 1.95 -7.71
N CYS A 51 4.51 2.13 -7.89
CA CYS A 51 3.55 1.03 -7.97
C CYS A 51 3.75 0.27 -9.28
N CYS A 52 4.06 -1.03 -9.18
CA CYS A 52 4.43 -1.86 -10.32
C CYS A 52 3.26 -2.66 -10.91
N SER A 53 2.19 -2.83 -10.13
CA SER A 53 1.00 -3.58 -10.56
C SER A 53 -0.23 -2.68 -10.64
N ASN A 54 -1.32 -3.24 -11.17
CA ASN A 54 -2.59 -2.53 -11.26
C ASN A 54 -3.10 -2.21 -9.85
N LEU A 55 -3.04 -0.94 -9.47
CA LEU A 55 -3.54 -0.48 -8.17
C LEU A 55 -5.04 -0.77 -8.11
N PRO A 56 -5.53 -1.42 -7.04
CA PRO A 56 -6.96 -1.66 -6.82
C PRO A 56 -7.67 -0.37 -6.36
N LEU A 57 -7.50 0.70 -7.12
CA LEU A 57 -8.11 2.00 -6.88
C LEU A 57 -8.81 2.47 -8.17
N PRO A 58 -9.80 3.37 -8.07
CA PRO A 58 -10.42 4.00 -9.23
C PRO A 58 -9.38 4.60 -10.18
N GLN A 59 -9.62 4.53 -11.49
CA GLN A 59 -8.65 4.96 -12.52
C GLN A 59 -8.11 6.38 -12.28
N LYS A 60 -8.97 7.30 -11.81
CA LYS A 60 -8.60 8.69 -11.49
C LYS A 60 -7.50 8.81 -10.42
N LEU A 61 -7.42 7.85 -9.49
CA LEU A 61 -6.46 7.83 -8.38
C LEU A 61 -5.21 7.00 -8.70
N LYS A 62 -5.28 6.09 -9.69
CA LYS A 62 -4.12 5.27 -10.06
C LYS A 62 -2.93 6.10 -10.51
N ASP A 63 -3.18 7.17 -11.27
CA ASP A 63 -2.11 8.05 -11.75
C ASP A 63 -1.48 8.88 -10.62
N GLU A 64 -2.30 9.31 -9.65
CA GLU A 64 -1.84 10.05 -8.48
C GLU A 64 -0.96 9.20 -7.56
N PHE A 65 -1.35 7.95 -7.32
CA PHE A 65 -0.62 7.01 -6.47
C PHE A 65 0.35 6.10 -7.23
N ARG A 66 0.56 6.32 -8.53
CA ARG A 66 1.55 5.58 -9.32
C ARG A 66 2.96 5.77 -8.77
N VAL A 67 3.25 6.96 -8.25
CA VAL A 67 4.52 7.31 -7.62
C VAL A 67 4.25 7.93 -6.25
N ILE A 68 4.62 7.22 -5.20
CA ILE A 68 4.58 7.67 -3.81
C ILE A 68 5.88 8.42 -3.50
N LYS A 69 5.77 9.70 -3.17
CA LYS A 69 6.91 10.57 -2.87
C LYS A 69 7.15 10.79 -1.39
N SER A 70 6.18 10.45 -0.54
CA SER A 70 6.26 10.66 0.90
C SER A 70 5.48 9.60 1.68
N GLU A 71 5.79 9.46 2.97
CA GLU A 71 5.02 8.61 3.87
C GLU A 71 3.59 9.10 4.08
N GLN A 72 3.36 10.42 3.98
CA GLN A 72 2.02 10.98 4.07
C GLN A 72 1.16 10.49 2.90
N GLN A 73 1.68 10.56 1.68
CA GLN A 73 0.99 10.06 0.49
C GLN A 73 0.76 8.53 0.59
N LEU A 74 1.71 7.79 1.17
CA LEU A 74 1.52 6.37 1.47
C LEU A 74 0.36 6.14 2.45
N LYS A 75 0.25 6.94 3.51
CA LYS A 75 -0.86 6.86 4.49
C LYS A 75 -2.21 7.21 3.87
N GLU A 76 -2.25 8.22 3.00
CA GLU A 76 -3.46 8.56 2.23
C GLU A 76 -3.90 7.40 1.33
N MET A 77 -2.95 6.77 0.63
CA MET A 77 -3.24 5.57 -0.16
C MET A 77 -3.78 4.43 0.70
N ILE A 78 -3.17 4.18 1.88
CA ILE A 78 -3.64 3.15 2.83
C ILE A 78 -5.09 3.42 3.26
N LEU A 79 -5.45 4.67 3.56
CA LEU A 79 -6.81 5.05 3.93
C LEU A 79 -7.82 4.83 2.79
N LEU A 80 -7.41 5.04 1.55
CA LEU A 80 -8.25 4.76 0.39
C LEU A 80 -8.45 3.26 0.21
N LEU A 81 -7.38 2.47 0.32
CA LEU A 81 -7.46 1.00 0.24
C LEU A 81 -8.36 0.41 1.34
N GLU A 82 -8.25 0.92 2.57
CA GLU A 82 -9.13 0.54 3.68
C GLU A 82 -10.60 0.76 3.33
N LYS A 83 -10.94 1.90 2.73
CA LYS A 83 -12.30 2.20 2.28
C LYS A 83 -12.76 1.24 1.19
N GLU A 84 -11.96 1.04 0.14
CA GLU A 84 -12.31 0.14 -0.96
C GLU A 84 -12.52 -1.31 -0.46
N ILE A 85 -11.70 -1.76 0.49
CA ILE A 85 -11.85 -3.05 1.17
C ILE A 85 -13.18 -3.11 1.94
N ALA A 86 -13.52 -2.06 2.71
CA ALA A 86 -14.74 -2.01 3.50
C ALA A 86 -16.01 -2.00 2.63
N TYR A 87 -15.95 -1.36 1.45
CA TYR A 87 -17.03 -1.38 0.47
C TYR A 87 -17.11 -2.68 -0.34
N GLY A 88 -16.12 -3.58 -0.22
CA GLY A 88 -16.08 -4.85 -0.95
C GLY A 88 -15.74 -4.69 -2.44
N TYR A 89 -15.14 -3.56 -2.84
CA TYR A 89 -14.64 -3.37 -4.20
C TYR A 89 -13.37 -4.19 -4.48
N ILE A 90 -12.67 -4.60 -3.40
CA ILE A 90 -11.46 -5.44 -3.35
C ILE A 90 -11.39 -6.27 -2.07
#